data_AF-A0A2V8H2S6-F1
#
_entry.id   AF-A0A2V8H2S6-F1
#
_cell.length_a   1.000
_cell.length_b   1.000
_cell.length_c   1.000
_cell.angle_alpha   90.00
_cell.angle_beta   90.00
_cell.angle_gamma   90.00
#
_symmetry.space_group_name_H-M   'P 1'
#
loop_
_entity.id
_entity.type
_entity.pdbx_description
1 polymer ?
#
loop_
_entity_poly.entity_id
_entity_poly.type
_entity_poly.pdbx_seq_one_letter_code
_entity_poly.pdbx_strand_id
1 'polypeptide(L)' 'MYGERLNQVDMRFGKILHLGRTKTVVNLDVYNLFNANTVLTVNYAYATWQRPTSILLARFAKIGVQFDF' A
#
# COMPACT_ATOMS: atom_id res chain seq x y z
N MET A 1 14.80 5.28 -22.21
CA MET A 1 13.38 4.91 -22.23
C MET A 1 12.85 5.03 -20.81
N TYR A 2 11.71 5.69 -20.59
CA TYR A 2 11.15 5.89 -19.26
C TYR A 2 9.91 5.00 -19.08
N GLY A 3 9.81 4.31 -17.95
CA GLY A 3 8.66 3.46 -17.61
C GLY A 3 7.41 4.26 -17.24
N GLU A 4 6.34 3.55 -16.86
CA GLU A 4 5.13 4.17 -16.36
C GLU A 4 5.39 4.98 -15.08
N ARG A 5 4.59 6.03 -14.87
CA ARG A 5 4.66 6.82 -13.64
C ARG A 5 3.83 6.17 -12.54
N LEU A 6 4.48 5.84 -11.42
CA LEU A 6 3.80 5.36 -10.23
C LEU A 6 3.05 6.49 -9.54
N ASN A 7 1.73 6.37 -9.50
CA ASN A 7 0.84 7.27 -8.76
C ASN A 7 0.01 6.41 -7.80
N GLN A 8 0.50 6.23 -6.58
CA GLN A 8 -0.18 5.47 -5.54
C GLN A 8 -0.58 6.41 -4.40
N VAL A 9 -1.85 6.34 -4.01
CA VAL A 9 -2.36 7.04 -2.84
C VAL A 9 -2.73 6.00 -1.79
N ASP A 10 -2.12 6.15 -0.62
CA ASP A 10 -2.39 5.34 0.56
C ASP A 10 -3.05 6.21 1.64
N MET A 11 -3.91 5.61 2.45
CA MET A 11 -4.69 6.32 3.44
C MET A 11 -4.69 5.57 4.77
N ARG A 12 -4.53 6.31 5.87
CA ARG A 12 -4.57 5.76 7.23
C ARG A 12 -5.60 6.49 8.08
N PHE A 13 -6.45 5.71 8.73
CA PHE A 13 -7.36 6.17 9.77
C PHE A 13 -6.91 5.63 11.11
N GLY A 14 -6.66 6.50 12.08
CA GLY A 14 -6.28 6.13 13.44
C GLY A 14 -7.27 6.68 14.46
N LYS A 15 -7.61 5.89 15.47
CA LYS A 15 -8.39 6.33 16.63
C LYS A 15 -7.71 5.90 17.92
N ILE A 16 -7.49 6.88 18.80
CA ILE A 16 -7.05 6.64 20.18
C ILE A 16 -8.29 6.49 21.05
N LEU A 17 -8.36 5.39 21.80
CA LEU A 17 -9.40 5.07 22.76
C LEU A 17 -8.77 5.10 24.15
N HIS A 18 -9.35 5.91 25.04
CA HIS A 18 -8.98 5.93 26.45
C HIS A 18 -10.01 5.09 27.22
N LEU A 19 -9.57 4.02 27.88
CA LEU A 19 -10.40 3.07 28.60
C LEU A 19 -9.91 2.98 30.04
N GLY A 20 -10.42 3.85 30.91
CA GLY A 20 -9.95 3.96 32.29
C GLY A 20 -8.49 4.43 32.36
N ARG A 21 -7.59 3.57 32.83
CA ARG A 21 -6.15 3.85 32.92
C ARG A 21 -5.36 3.41 31.70
N THR A 22 -5.99 2.69 30.76
CA THR A 22 -5.32 2.14 29.58
C THR A 22 -5.62 2.97 28.35
N LYS A 23 -4.69 2.91 27.39
CA LYS A 23 -4.79 3.59 26.10
C LYS A 23 -4.71 2.54 24.99
N THR A 24 -5.65 2.58 24.06
CA THR A 24 -5.68 1.67 22.91
C THR A 24 -5.69 2.47 21.62
N VAL A 25 -4.82 2.13 20.69
CA VAL A 25 -4.77 2.77 19.36
C VAL A 25 -5.23 1.77 18.31
N VAL A 26 -6.31 2.09 17.61
CA VAL A 26 -6.83 1.30 16.50
C VAL A 26 -6.52 2.01 15.19
N ASN A 27 -6.04 1.27 14.20
CA ASN A 27 -5.66 1.79 12.90
C ASN A 27 -6.26 0.96 11.76
N LEU A 28 -6.70 1.64 10.71
CA LEU A 28 -7.06 1.08 9.42
C LEU A 28 -6.21 1.77 8.35
N ASP A 29 -5.33 1.00 7.72
CA ASP A 29 -4.51 1.44 6.58
C ASP A 29 -5.12 0.85 5.29
N VAL A 30 -5.36 1.69 4.29
CA VAL A 30 -5.81 1.30 2.95
C VAL A 30 -4.71 1.66 1.97
N TYR A 31 -4.15 0.64 1.32
CA TYR A 31 -3.11 0.79 0.32
C TYR A 31 -3.70 0.73 -1.09
N ASN A 32 -3.14 1.52 -2.01
CA ASN A 32 -3.63 1.65 -3.38
C ASN A 32 -5.13 2.02 -3.42
N LEU A 33 -5.46 3.16 -2.81
CA LEU A 33 -6.82 3.67 -2.64
C LEU A 33 -7.60 3.72 -3.97
N PHE A 34 -6.92 4.10 -5.05
CA PHE A 34 -7.52 4.17 -6.39
C PHE A 34 -7.42 2.87 -7.20
N ASN A 35 -6.85 1.80 -6.64
CA ASN A 35 -6.66 0.49 -7.30
C ASN A 35 -5.97 0.60 -8.68
N ALA A 36 -4.90 1.38 -8.75
CA ALA A 36 -4.03 1.48 -9.92
C ALA A 36 -3.24 0.17 -10.15
N ASN A 37 -2.78 -0.04 -11.38
CA ASN A 37 -2.09 -1.25 -11.84
C ASN A 37 -0.77 -0.93 -12.55
N THR A 38 -0.05 0.11 -12.11
CA THR A 38 1.19 0.56 -12.74
C THR A 38 2.22 -0.57 -12.84
N VAL A 39 2.87 -0.72 -13.99
CA VAL A 39 4.01 -1.61 -14.19
C VAL A 39 5.22 -1.08 -13.43
N LEU A 40 5.77 -1.88 -12.50
CA LEU A 40 6.90 -1.48 -11.66
C LEU A 40 8.24 -1.81 -12.31
N THR A 41 8.31 -2.97 -12.97
CA THR A 41 9.54 -3.47 -13.59
C THR A 41 9.23 -4.13 -14.92
N VAL A 42 10.15 -3.96 -15.86
CA VAL A 42 10.09 -4.54 -17.19
C VAL A 42 11.40 -5.25 -17.51
N ASN A 43 11.34 -6.21 -18.43
CA ASN A 43 12.52 -6.90 -18.95
C ASN A 43 13.22 -6.05 -20.02
N TYR A 44 14.55 -5.92 -19.95
CA TYR A 44 15.38 -5.19 -20.92
C TYR A 44 16.21 -6.12 -21.84
N ALA A 45 15.99 -7.42 -21.80
CA ALA A 45 16.60 -8.36 -22.74
C ALA A 45 15.89 -8.30 -24.09
N TYR A 46 16.64 -8.25 -25.20
CA TYR A 46 16.09 -8.11 -26.55
C TYR A 46 15.04 -9.19 -26.91
N ALA A 47 15.17 -10.42 -26.40
CA ALA A 47 14.23 -11.50 -26.65
C ALA A 47 12.83 -11.29 -26.03
N THR A 48 12.73 -10.49 -24.96
CA THR A 48 11.47 -10.22 -24.23
C THR A 48 11.38 -8.76 -23.82
N TRP A 49 11.80 -7.87 -24.72
CA TRP A 49 11.93 -6.45 -24.47
C TRP A 49 10.61 -5.83 -23.97
N GLN A 50 10.71 -5.07 -22.89
CA GLN A 50 9.60 -4.41 -22.19
C GLN A 50 8.49 -5.30 -21.65
N ARG A 51 8.68 -6.61 -21.58
CA ARG A 51 7.71 -7.49 -20.91
C ARG A 51 7.64 -7.14 -19.41
N PRO A 52 6.47 -6.81 -18.84
CA PRO A 52 6.31 -6.56 -17.41
C PRO A 52 6.74 -7.78 -16.60
N THR A 53 7.53 -7.56 -15.56
CA THR A 53 7.95 -8.59 -14.60
C THR A 53 7.34 -8.40 -13.22
N SER A 54 6.87 -7.19 -12.90
CA SER A 54 6.12 -6.87 -11.70
C SER A 54 5.15 -5.72 -11.94
N ILE A 55 4.01 -5.77 -11.25
CA ILE A 55 2.92 -4.79 -11.31
C ILE A 55 2.58 -4.38 -9.87
N LEU A 56 2.11 -3.15 -9.71
CA LEU A 56 1.62 -2.64 -8.43
C LEU A 56 0.59 -3.61 -7.80
N LEU A 57 0.74 -3.84 -6.49
CA LEU A 57 -0.17 -4.71 -5.75
C LEU A 57 -1.59 -4.15 -5.76
N ALA A 58 -2.58 -5.03 -5.85
CA ALA A 58 -4.00 -4.65 -5.83
C ALA A 58 -4.36 -3.94 -4.52
N ARG A 59 -5.50 -3.23 -4.49
CA ARG A 59 -5.99 -2.58 -3.27
C ARG A 59 -6.14 -3.59 -2.13
N PHE A 60 -5.57 -3.26 -0.99
CA PHE A 60 -5.73 -4.05 0.23
C PHE A 60 -5.81 -3.16 1.46
N ALA A 61 -6.38 -3.70 2.54
CA ALA A 61 -6.50 -3.03 3.81
C ALA A 61 -5.74 -3.80 4.90
N LYS A 62 -5.18 -3.06 5.85
CA LYS A 62 -4.51 -3.58 7.05
C LYS A 62 -5.17 -2.97 8.28
N ILE A 63 -5.51 -3.83 9.24
CA ILE A 63 -6.03 -3.41 10.54
C ILE A 63 -4.93 -3.64 11.58
N GLY A 64 -4.73 -2.67 12.46
CA GLY A 64 -3.74 -2.75 13.54
C GLY A 64 -4.31 -2.23 14.85
N VAL A 65 -3.98 -2.93 15.95
CA VAL A 65 -4.34 -2.52 17.31
C VAL A 65 -3.07 -2.49 18.15
N GLN A 66 -2.88 -1.41 18.90
CA GLN A 66 -1.85 -1.30 19.93
C GLN A 66 -2.52 -1.04 21.28
N PHE A 67 -2.09 -1.75 22.31
CA PHE A 67 -2.61 -1.64 23.66
C PHE A 67 -1.49 -1.25 24.61
N ASP A 68 -1.65 -0.10 25.27
CA ASP A 68 -0.73 0.45 26.26
C ASP A 68 -1.39 0.31 27.66
N PHE A 69 -0.68 -0.32 28.62
CA PHE A 69 -1.16 -0.65 29.97
C PHE A 69 -0.48 0.15 31.08
#